data_AF-A0A3E0P5C0-F1
#
_entry.id   AF-A0A3E0P5C0-F1
#
_cell.length_a   1.000
_cell.length_b   1.000
_cell.length_c   1.000
_cell.angle_alpha   90.00
_cell.angle_beta   90.00
_cell.angle_gamma   90.00
#
_symmetry.space_group_name_H-M   'P 1'
#
loop_
_entity.id
_entity.type
_entity.pdbx_description
1 polymer ?
#
loop_
_entity_poly.entity_id
_entity_poly.type
_entity_poly.pdbx_seq_one_letter_code
_entity_poly.pdbx_strand_id
1 'polypeptide(L)'
;MRQTPTFLFFLGLLSLGLVLTASVANANIVGVSDGGPCEAEPVAATLGEPFGFVDGNLDGGVLGVGGIVPLVGWALDDDGIARVDVVVDGRVIGAAEYGRQRADVAAFFPTFPGAAFSGWFYNLNTTSFVNGEHEVTARAISNTGEVRQLNTIVFFFQNNSHNLRPFGTITFPDQSATLYGTCDITDSDRIYSVVQGWALDVGVETNDHGIGWVELMVDGAIIANSRLNCRNSLITGAWSNCYGLPILGLETEFPGVRDAPNAGFRFVLDVGALIDFGYAEGQHVLTVRANDLDTQFENIATLNVNFECDEFTVNQPAIGAIDNESFRDSGIIQISGWALDREPVQSVRVYIDGDNAGLATYGFPRPAITSQYPSFPDSANPEWQLAFDTRTLSNGFHTALAVVTDIFGSRTTIGEITFHVQNP
;
A
#
# COMPACT_ATOMS: atom_id res chain seq x y z
N MET A 1 19.85 -44.70 44.12
CA MET A 1 18.62 -44.87 43.33
C MET A 1 18.82 -44.17 41.99
N ARG A 2 18.85 -44.98 40.92
CA ARG A 2 18.74 -44.68 39.48
C ARG A 2 19.59 -43.55 38.88
N GLN A 3 20.68 -43.98 38.25
CA GLN A 3 21.38 -43.33 37.14
C GLN A 3 20.60 -43.47 35.82
N THR A 4 20.65 -42.43 35.00
CA THR A 4 20.37 -42.38 33.57
C THR A 4 21.50 -43.05 32.76
N PRO A 5 21.20 -43.75 31.66
CA PRO A 5 22.17 -43.95 30.60
C PRO A 5 21.67 -43.44 29.23
N THR A 6 22.60 -42.77 28.57
CA THR A 6 22.69 -42.46 27.13
C THR A 6 22.67 -43.74 26.30
N PHE A 7 21.97 -43.74 25.15
CA PHE A 7 22.19 -44.74 24.09
C PHE A 7 22.12 -44.13 22.69
N LEU A 8 23.22 -44.30 21.96
CA LEU A 8 23.34 -44.22 20.50
C LEU A 8 22.40 -45.24 19.84
N PHE A 9 21.83 -44.90 18.68
CA PHE A 9 21.30 -45.90 17.75
C PHE A 9 21.83 -45.70 16.32
N PHE A 10 22.24 -46.83 15.75
CA PHE A 10 22.83 -47.06 14.43
C PHE A 10 21.80 -46.92 13.30
N LEU A 11 22.29 -46.50 12.12
CA LEU A 11 21.62 -46.64 10.82
C LEU A 11 21.43 -48.12 10.45
N GLY A 12 20.24 -48.47 9.95
CA GLY A 12 19.96 -49.72 9.23
C GLY A 12 18.92 -49.50 8.15
N LEU A 13 19.33 -49.67 6.88
CA LEU A 13 18.46 -49.69 5.70
C LEU A 13 17.53 -50.92 5.73
N LEU A 14 16.26 -50.73 5.34
CA LEU A 14 15.44 -51.79 4.76
C LEU A 14 14.59 -51.22 3.60
N SER A 15 14.83 -51.74 2.41
CA SER A 15 14.06 -51.54 1.19
C SER A 15 12.88 -52.49 1.12
N LEU A 16 11.68 -52.00 0.83
CA LEU A 16 10.55 -52.83 0.36
C LEU A 16 10.10 -52.30 -1.01
N GLY A 17 10.28 -53.12 -2.05
CA GLY A 17 9.82 -52.86 -3.41
C GLY A 17 8.38 -53.33 -3.60
N LEU A 18 7.59 -52.56 -4.34
CA LEU A 18 6.27 -52.92 -4.83
C LEU A 18 6.35 -53.13 -6.35
N VAL A 19 6.02 -54.33 -6.82
CA VAL A 19 5.98 -54.74 -8.22
C VAL A 19 4.53 -54.68 -8.70
N LEU A 20 4.25 -53.92 -9.76
CA LEU A 20 3.00 -54.05 -10.53
C LEU A 20 3.24 -54.93 -11.77
N THR A 21 2.44 -55.97 -11.89
CA THR A 21 2.42 -56.95 -12.99
C THR A 21 1.67 -56.40 -14.21
N ALA A 22 2.25 -56.51 -15.39
CA ALA A 22 1.56 -56.30 -16.67
C ALA A 22 0.72 -57.53 -17.05
N SER A 23 -0.51 -57.30 -17.52
CA SER A 23 -1.39 -58.31 -18.11
C SER A 23 -1.02 -58.53 -19.58
N VAL A 24 -0.80 -59.78 -19.98
CA VAL A 24 -0.58 -60.20 -21.36
C VAL A 24 -1.90 -60.76 -21.91
N ALA A 25 -2.41 -60.17 -23.00
CA ALA A 25 -3.51 -60.75 -23.75
C ALA A 25 -2.97 -61.79 -24.75
N ASN A 26 -3.46 -63.02 -24.64
CA ASN A 26 -3.08 -64.15 -25.49
C ASN A 26 -3.55 -63.96 -26.94
N ALA A 27 -2.63 -64.10 -27.90
CA ALA A 27 -2.98 -64.35 -29.30
C ALA A 27 -2.93 -65.86 -29.58
N ASN A 28 -4.07 -66.40 -30.00
CA ASN A 28 -4.23 -67.78 -30.48
C ASN A 28 -3.55 -67.90 -31.86
N ILE A 29 -2.56 -68.79 -31.99
CA ILE A 29 -1.95 -69.11 -33.28
C ILE A 29 -2.76 -70.23 -33.93
N VAL A 30 -3.51 -69.90 -35.00
CA VAL A 30 -4.00 -70.87 -35.98
C VAL A 30 -3.14 -70.70 -37.22
N GLY A 31 -2.39 -71.74 -37.57
CA GLY A 31 -1.55 -71.75 -38.77
C GLY A 31 -2.36 -71.95 -40.04
N VAL A 32 -2.08 -71.14 -41.05
CA VAL A 32 -2.25 -71.48 -42.47
C VAL A 32 -1.03 -70.95 -43.22
N SER A 33 -0.30 -71.86 -43.86
CA SER A 33 0.75 -71.58 -44.82
C SER A 33 0.12 -71.27 -46.19
N ASP A 34 0.46 -70.14 -46.80
CA ASP A 34 0.54 -70.02 -48.25
C ASP A 34 1.54 -68.92 -48.63
N GLY A 35 2.45 -69.27 -49.53
CA GLY A 35 3.67 -68.52 -49.85
C GLY A 35 3.48 -67.48 -50.95
N GLY A 36 3.17 -66.25 -50.56
CA GLY A 36 3.38 -65.04 -51.37
C GLY A 36 4.27 -64.04 -50.64
N PRO A 37 4.96 -63.11 -51.33
CA PRO A 37 5.65 -62.02 -50.65
C PRO A 37 4.59 -61.20 -49.91
N CYS A 38 4.60 -61.26 -48.58
CA CYS A 38 3.85 -60.34 -47.74
C CYS A 38 4.49 -58.96 -47.90
N GLU A 39 3.96 -58.14 -48.78
CA GLU A 39 4.06 -56.70 -48.58
C GLU A 39 3.27 -56.40 -47.31
N ALA A 40 4.00 -56.11 -46.23
CA ALA A 40 3.40 -55.55 -45.04
C ALA A 40 2.87 -54.17 -45.42
N GLU A 41 1.55 -54.04 -45.55
CA GLU A 41 0.86 -52.75 -45.46
C GLU A 41 1.41 -52.04 -44.21
N PRO A 42 1.88 -50.77 -44.30
CA PRO A 42 2.32 -50.06 -43.12
C PRO A 42 1.10 -49.85 -42.23
N VAL A 43 1.03 -50.61 -41.14
CA VAL A 43 0.13 -50.27 -40.04
C VAL A 43 0.63 -48.92 -39.56
N ALA A 44 -0.15 -47.86 -39.81
CA ALA A 44 0.12 -46.55 -39.24
C ALA A 44 0.25 -46.76 -37.73
N ALA A 45 1.46 -46.54 -37.21
CA ALA A 45 1.67 -46.47 -35.78
C ALA A 45 0.71 -45.39 -35.28
N THR A 46 -0.23 -45.76 -34.41
CA THR A 46 -1.03 -44.77 -33.71
C THR A 46 -0.05 -43.95 -32.89
N LEU A 47 0.24 -42.74 -33.36
CA LEU A 47 1.08 -41.77 -32.67
C LEU A 47 0.56 -41.61 -31.25
N GLY A 48 1.48 -41.53 -30.30
CA GLY A 48 1.11 -41.38 -28.90
C GLY A 48 0.40 -40.05 -28.70
N GLU A 49 -0.60 -40.00 -27.83
CA GLU A 49 -1.08 -38.68 -27.39
C GLU A 49 0.04 -37.96 -26.62
N PRO A 50 0.12 -36.62 -26.69
CA PRO A 50 1.15 -35.88 -25.99
C PRO A 50 1.03 -36.13 -24.48
N PHE A 51 2.16 -36.24 -23.80
CA PHE A 51 2.20 -36.49 -22.36
C PHE A 51 3.21 -35.56 -21.68
N GLY A 52 3.13 -35.47 -20.36
CA GLY A 52 3.96 -34.53 -19.63
C GLY A 52 3.52 -34.38 -18.19
N PHE A 53 4.10 -33.39 -17.53
CA PHE A 53 3.80 -33.09 -16.14
C PHE A 53 3.90 -31.58 -15.86
N VAL A 54 2.94 -31.04 -15.12
CA VAL A 54 3.06 -29.77 -14.39
C VAL A 54 3.82 -30.07 -13.11
N ASP A 55 5.00 -29.47 -12.94
CA ASP A 55 5.77 -29.71 -11.73
C ASP A 55 5.08 -29.07 -10.52
N GLY A 56 5.16 -29.72 -9.37
CA GLY A 56 4.66 -29.18 -8.11
C GLY A 56 5.51 -29.64 -6.94
N ASN A 57 6.20 -28.70 -6.30
CA ASN A 57 6.52 -28.81 -4.87
C ASN A 57 6.74 -27.40 -4.28
N LEU A 58 5.67 -26.80 -3.75
CA LEU A 58 5.79 -25.94 -2.57
C LEU A 58 5.30 -26.82 -1.41
N ASP A 59 6.15 -27.04 -0.42
CA ASP A 59 6.01 -28.06 0.61
C ASP A 59 4.59 -28.25 1.15
N GLY A 60 4.06 -29.48 0.99
CA GLY A 60 2.89 -30.04 1.66
C GLY A 60 2.06 -29.09 2.53
N GLY A 61 1.09 -28.43 1.93
CA GLY A 61 0.09 -27.66 2.65
C GLY A 61 -0.63 -26.69 1.73
N VAL A 62 -1.91 -26.49 2.00
CA VAL A 62 -2.76 -25.43 1.47
C VAL A 62 -2.18 -24.06 1.88
N LEU A 63 -1.02 -23.69 1.35
CA LEU A 63 -0.45 -22.36 1.50
C LEU A 63 -0.90 -21.54 0.30
N GLY A 64 -1.65 -20.48 0.59
CA GLY A 64 -2.23 -19.61 -0.42
C GLY A 64 -1.15 -19.01 -1.33
N VAL A 65 -1.38 -19.04 -2.64
CA VAL A 65 -0.52 -18.38 -3.66
C VAL A 65 -1.25 -17.15 -4.21
N GLY A 66 -0.54 -16.04 -4.43
CA GLY A 66 -1.14 -14.78 -4.86
C GLY A 66 -0.21 -13.94 -5.75
N GLY A 67 -0.78 -13.04 -6.55
CA GLY A 67 -0.03 -12.21 -7.49
C GLY A 67 0.42 -12.96 -8.75
N ILE A 68 1.71 -12.92 -9.06
CA ILE A 68 2.29 -13.65 -10.21
C ILE A 68 2.89 -14.96 -9.72
N VAL A 69 2.30 -16.08 -10.12
CA VAL A 69 2.73 -17.43 -9.77
C VAL A 69 3.44 -18.07 -10.97
N PRO A 70 4.74 -18.38 -10.87
CA PRO A 70 5.45 -19.08 -11.93
C PRO A 70 5.03 -20.56 -11.96
N LEU A 71 4.50 -21.00 -13.09
CA LEU A 71 4.21 -22.40 -13.40
C LEU A 71 5.30 -22.95 -14.30
N VAL A 72 5.74 -24.16 -14.00
CA VAL A 72 6.73 -24.89 -14.79
C VAL A 72 6.32 -26.34 -14.96
N GLY A 73 6.84 -26.96 -16.00
CA GLY A 73 6.66 -28.37 -16.25
C GLY A 73 7.39 -28.80 -17.50
N TRP A 74 7.01 -29.96 -18.02
CA TRP A 74 7.50 -30.47 -19.29
C TRP A 74 6.38 -31.17 -20.07
N ALA A 75 6.53 -31.24 -21.39
CA ALA A 75 5.64 -31.97 -22.29
C ALA A 75 6.44 -32.61 -23.43
N LEU A 76 5.99 -33.77 -23.90
CA LEU A 76 6.61 -34.56 -24.95
C LEU A 76 5.56 -35.27 -25.80
N ASP A 77 5.95 -35.53 -27.04
CA ASP A 77 5.16 -36.22 -28.05
C ASP A 77 6.14 -36.82 -29.07
N ASP A 78 5.77 -37.91 -29.74
CA ASP A 78 6.63 -38.55 -30.75
C ASP A 78 6.77 -37.71 -32.03
N ASP A 79 5.81 -36.85 -32.35
CA ASP A 79 5.90 -35.86 -33.42
C ASP A 79 6.27 -34.45 -32.92
N GLY A 80 6.49 -34.32 -31.61
CA GLY A 80 6.87 -33.08 -30.93
C GLY A 80 5.70 -32.17 -30.58
N ILE A 81 5.98 -31.20 -29.71
CA ILE A 81 4.98 -30.30 -29.13
C ILE A 81 4.93 -28.98 -29.92
N ALA A 82 3.76 -28.62 -30.41
CA ALA A 82 3.50 -27.33 -31.04
C ALA A 82 3.28 -26.22 -30.01
N ARG A 83 2.53 -26.50 -28.94
CA ARG A 83 2.16 -25.51 -27.93
C ARG A 83 1.78 -26.17 -26.60
N VAL A 84 1.98 -25.46 -25.50
CA VAL A 84 1.41 -25.79 -24.19
C VAL A 84 0.52 -24.63 -23.75
N ASP A 85 -0.74 -24.91 -23.45
CA ASP A 85 -1.71 -23.93 -22.93
C ASP A 85 -1.88 -24.13 -21.41
N VAL A 86 -1.85 -23.05 -20.62
CA VAL A 86 -2.22 -23.09 -19.21
C VAL A 86 -3.73 -22.96 -19.07
N VAL A 87 -4.31 -23.83 -18.24
CA VAL A 87 -5.76 -23.93 -18.01
C VAL A 87 -6.04 -23.79 -16.52
N VAL A 88 -7.00 -22.94 -16.16
CA VAL A 88 -7.48 -22.75 -14.79
C VAL A 88 -9.00 -22.94 -14.79
N ASP A 89 -9.50 -23.83 -13.93
CA ASP A 89 -10.92 -24.22 -13.82
C ASP A 89 -11.57 -24.55 -15.17
N GLY A 90 -10.83 -25.26 -16.03
CA GLY A 90 -11.29 -25.66 -17.36
C GLY A 90 -11.22 -24.57 -18.43
N ARG A 91 -10.80 -23.34 -18.10
CA ARG A 91 -10.62 -22.24 -19.07
C ARG A 91 -9.15 -22.05 -19.45
N VAL A 92 -8.86 -21.96 -20.74
CA VAL A 92 -7.52 -21.60 -21.25
C VAL A 92 -7.21 -20.14 -20.92
N ILE A 93 -6.11 -19.91 -20.23
CA ILE A 93 -5.69 -18.58 -19.75
C ILE A 93 -4.61 -17.98 -20.65
N GLY A 94 -3.73 -18.82 -21.20
CA GLY A 94 -2.70 -18.38 -22.13
C GLY A 94 -1.78 -19.51 -22.59
N ALA A 95 -0.94 -19.21 -23.58
CA ALA A 95 0.10 -20.11 -24.06
C ALA A 95 1.38 -19.94 -23.22
N ALA A 96 1.97 -21.05 -22.78
CA ALA A 96 3.24 -21.10 -22.08
C ALA A 96 4.43 -20.99 -23.05
N GLU A 97 5.56 -20.50 -22.55
CA GLU A 97 6.83 -20.54 -23.28
C GLU A 97 7.38 -21.96 -23.23
N TYR A 98 7.38 -22.67 -24.37
CA TYR A 98 7.91 -24.02 -24.53
C TYR A 98 9.32 -24.00 -25.14
N GLY A 99 10.14 -25.03 -24.87
CA GLY A 99 11.51 -25.14 -25.40
C GLY A 99 12.62 -24.97 -24.35
N ARG A 100 12.29 -25.00 -23.05
CA ARG A 100 13.27 -24.84 -21.96
C ARG A 100 14.00 -26.15 -21.68
N GLN A 101 15.27 -26.05 -21.27
CA GLN A 101 16.09 -27.23 -21.05
C GLN A 101 15.61 -28.07 -19.86
N ARG A 102 15.53 -29.39 -20.05
CA ARG A 102 15.17 -30.38 -19.02
C ARG A 102 16.03 -31.64 -19.17
N ALA A 103 17.27 -31.55 -18.67
CA ALA A 103 18.22 -32.67 -18.74
C ALA A 103 17.74 -33.91 -17.95
N ASP A 104 16.96 -33.69 -16.89
CA ASP A 104 16.26 -34.74 -16.14
C ASP A 104 15.29 -35.51 -17.04
N VAL A 105 14.43 -34.81 -17.78
CA VAL A 105 13.46 -35.42 -18.71
C VAL A 105 14.20 -36.14 -19.85
N ALA A 106 15.26 -35.54 -20.40
CA ALA A 106 16.09 -36.17 -21.43
C ALA A 106 16.77 -37.47 -20.97
N ALA A 107 17.13 -37.58 -19.69
CA ALA A 107 17.71 -38.81 -19.14
C ALA A 107 16.68 -39.94 -19.04
N PHE A 108 15.41 -39.62 -18.75
CA PHE A 108 14.32 -40.60 -18.66
C PHE A 108 13.71 -40.95 -20.03
N PHE A 109 13.68 -40.00 -20.97
CA PHE A 109 13.08 -40.15 -22.30
C PHE A 109 14.10 -39.85 -23.42
N PRO A 110 15.24 -40.57 -23.48
CA PRO A 110 16.35 -40.21 -24.39
C PRO A 110 16.03 -40.38 -25.87
N THR A 111 14.98 -41.16 -26.22
CA THR A 111 14.58 -41.42 -27.61
C THR A 111 13.48 -40.50 -28.11
N PHE A 112 12.90 -39.65 -27.25
CA PHE A 112 11.81 -38.75 -27.65
C PHE A 112 12.35 -37.47 -28.30
N PRO A 113 11.79 -37.03 -29.44
CA PRO A 113 12.15 -35.75 -30.04
C PRO A 113 11.95 -34.60 -29.06
N GLY A 114 12.95 -33.71 -28.97
CA GLY A 114 12.86 -32.53 -28.11
C GLY A 114 13.00 -32.81 -26.61
N ALA A 115 13.34 -34.02 -26.18
CA ALA A 115 13.49 -34.38 -24.76
C ALA A 115 14.44 -33.45 -23.97
N ALA A 116 15.51 -32.96 -24.60
CA ALA A 116 16.42 -31.99 -23.98
C ALA A 116 15.82 -30.59 -23.76
N PHE A 117 14.76 -30.23 -24.50
CA PHE A 117 14.12 -28.92 -24.51
C PHE A 117 12.60 -29.02 -24.25
N SER A 118 12.18 -30.03 -23.50
CA SER A 118 10.76 -30.34 -23.23
C SER A 118 10.11 -29.43 -22.20
N GLY A 119 10.88 -28.55 -21.56
CA GLY A 119 10.41 -27.70 -20.48
C GLY A 119 9.53 -26.56 -20.98
N TRP A 120 8.56 -26.18 -20.16
CA TRP A 120 7.75 -24.98 -20.35
C TRP A 120 7.66 -24.13 -19.08
N PHE A 121 7.32 -22.87 -19.28
CA PHE A 121 7.15 -21.88 -18.21
C PHE A 121 5.98 -20.94 -18.52
N TYR A 122 5.23 -20.54 -17.49
CA TYR A 122 4.20 -19.52 -17.60
C TYR A 122 4.06 -18.75 -16.29
N ASN A 123 3.97 -17.42 -16.37
CA ASN A 123 3.64 -16.58 -15.23
C ASN A 123 2.12 -16.40 -15.12
N LEU A 124 1.49 -17.17 -14.23
CA LEU A 124 0.06 -17.06 -13.99
C LEU A 124 -0.24 -15.85 -13.10
N ASN A 125 -1.02 -14.90 -13.59
CA ASN A 125 -1.55 -13.82 -12.77
C ASN A 125 -2.83 -14.28 -12.05
N THR A 126 -2.69 -14.66 -10.77
CA THR A 126 -3.80 -15.17 -9.98
C THR A 126 -4.78 -14.05 -9.59
N THR A 127 -4.43 -12.76 -9.69
CA THR A 127 -5.33 -11.63 -9.34
C THR A 127 -6.55 -11.50 -10.26
N SER A 128 -6.60 -12.28 -11.33
CA SER A 128 -7.74 -12.34 -12.26
C SER A 128 -8.79 -13.41 -11.90
N PHE A 129 -8.60 -14.10 -10.78
CA PHE A 129 -9.46 -15.17 -10.26
C PHE A 129 -9.96 -14.83 -8.85
N VAL A 130 -11.09 -15.41 -8.48
CA VAL A 130 -11.63 -15.30 -7.12
C VAL A 130 -10.66 -15.98 -6.13
N ASN A 131 -10.64 -15.58 -4.86
CA ASN A 131 -9.86 -16.30 -3.85
C ASN A 131 -10.56 -17.63 -3.49
N GLY A 132 -9.78 -18.69 -3.28
CA GLY A 132 -10.32 -20.02 -3.00
C GLY A 132 -9.53 -21.12 -3.68
N GLU A 133 -10.08 -22.34 -3.70
CA GLU A 133 -9.46 -23.46 -4.42
C GLU A 133 -9.70 -23.36 -5.92
N HIS A 134 -8.63 -23.53 -6.69
CA HIS A 134 -8.62 -23.51 -8.14
C HIS A 134 -7.86 -24.71 -8.69
N GLU A 135 -8.42 -25.32 -9.73
CA GLU A 135 -7.76 -26.41 -10.46
C GLU A 135 -6.90 -25.83 -11.57
N VAL A 136 -5.58 -25.99 -11.45
CA VAL A 136 -4.61 -25.53 -12.45
C VAL A 136 -3.98 -26.72 -13.14
N THR A 137 -3.97 -26.69 -14.46
CA THR A 137 -3.36 -27.73 -15.30
C THR A 137 -2.73 -27.12 -16.54
N ALA A 138 -2.05 -27.94 -17.33
CA ALA A 138 -1.55 -27.58 -18.63
C ALA A 138 -2.10 -28.53 -19.68
N ARG A 139 -2.27 -28.02 -20.90
CA ARG A 139 -2.76 -28.77 -22.05
C ARG A 139 -1.70 -28.74 -23.14
N ALA A 140 -1.13 -29.90 -23.44
CA ALA A 140 -0.14 -30.07 -24.49
C ALA A 140 -0.84 -30.31 -25.84
N ILE A 141 -0.34 -29.65 -26.89
CA ILE A 141 -0.78 -29.82 -28.28
C ILE A 141 0.42 -30.26 -29.11
N SER A 142 0.32 -31.41 -29.77
CA SER A 142 1.35 -31.93 -30.67
C SER A 142 1.41 -31.14 -31.99
N ASN A 143 2.43 -31.38 -32.81
CA ASN A 143 2.53 -30.82 -34.16
C ASN A 143 1.46 -31.34 -35.13
N THR A 144 0.89 -32.50 -34.84
CA THR A 144 -0.18 -33.17 -35.62
C THR A 144 -1.59 -32.83 -35.11
N GLY A 145 -1.69 -32.13 -33.97
CA GLY A 145 -2.93 -31.53 -33.47
C GLY A 145 -3.64 -32.34 -32.38
N GLU A 146 -3.09 -33.47 -31.93
CA GLU A 146 -3.51 -34.17 -30.73
C GLU A 146 -3.41 -33.25 -29.51
N VAL A 147 -4.36 -33.38 -28.59
CA VAL A 147 -4.46 -32.52 -27.42
C VAL A 147 -4.63 -33.39 -26.19
N ARG A 148 -3.77 -33.17 -25.19
CA ARG A 148 -3.86 -33.87 -23.90
C ARG A 148 -3.75 -32.90 -22.73
N GLN A 149 -4.64 -33.07 -21.76
CA GLN A 149 -4.52 -32.42 -20.45
C GLN A 149 -3.54 -33.22 -19.57
N LEU A 150 -2.60 -32.51 -18.96
CA LEU A 150 -1.60 -33.07 -18.06
C LEU A 150 -2.20 -33.27 -16.66
N ASN A 151 -1.39 -33.54 -15.65
CA ASN A 151 -1.85 -33.58 -14.27
C ASN A 151 -2.46 -32.23 -13.84
N THR A 152 -3.40 -32.29 -12.90
CA THR A 152 -3.99 -31.12 -12.24
C THR A 152 -3.33 -30.91 -10.89
N ILE A 153 -3.02 -29.67 -10.58
CA ILE A 153 -2.61 -29.20 -9.25
C ILE A 153 -3.72 -28.31 -8.72
N VAL A 154 -4.16 -28.55 -7.48
CA VAL A 154 -5.06 -27.64 -6.80
C VAL A 154 -4.23 -26.58 -6.11
N PHE A 155 -4.42 -25.32 -6.51
CA PHE A 155 -3.89 -24.18 -5.79
C PHE A 155 -5.00 -23.54 -4.97
N PHE A 156 -4.68 -23.12 -3.75
CA PHE A 156 -5.53 -22.16 -3.06
C PHE A 156 -5.08 -20.76 -3.48
N PHE A 157 -5.82 -20.11 -4.37
CA PHE A 157 -5.54 -18.72 -4.71
C PHE A 157 -5.91 -17.85 -3.52
N GLN A 158 -4.90 -17.12 -3.07
CA GLN A 158 -5.02 -16.16 -2.01
C GLN A 158 -4.36 -14.88 -2.49
N ASN A 159 -5.04 -14.20 -3.41
CA ASN A 159 -4.75 -12.81 -3.75
C ASN A 159 -5.28 -11.92 -2.63
N ASN A 160 -4.71 -12.05 -1.43
CA ASN A 160 -5.00 -11.12 -0.36
C ASN A 160 -4.42 -9.76 -0.75
N SER A 161 -5.29 -8.91 -1.27
CA SER A 161 -5.24 -7.46 -1.07
C SER A 161 -5.88 -7.04 0.27
N HIS A 162 -6.42 -7.97 1.06
CA HIS A 162 -6.86 -7.82 2.46
C HIS A 162 -5.75 -7.41 3.47
N ASN A 163 -4.65 -6.79 3.03
CA ASN A 163 -3.56 -6.42 3.92
C ASN A 163 -2.95 -5.05 3.61
N LEU A 164 -3.61 -4.26 2.76
CA LEU A 164 -3.33 -2.82 2.72
C LEU A 164 -4.08 -2.23 3.91
N ARG A 165 -3.38 -2.20 5.05
CA ARG A 165 -3.93 -1.55 6.23
C ARG A 165 -4.16 -0.08 5.92
N PRO A 166 -5.11 0.57 6.64
CA PRO A 166 -5.24 2.01 6.60
C PRO A 166 -3.87 2.69 6.70
N PHE A 167 -3.66 3.73 5.93
CA PHE A 167 -2.44 4.53 5.94
C PHE A 167 -2.79 6.01 5.95
N GLY A 168 -1.81 6.84 6.27
CA GLY A 168 -2.02 8.27 6.34
C GLY A 168 -0.94 8.94 7.16
N THR A 169 -1.17 10.19 7.52
CA THR A 169 -0.21 10.96 8.31
C THR A 169 -0.91 12.03 9.12
N ILE A 170 -0.21 12.54 10.14
CA ILE A 170 -0.52 13.81 10.78
C ILE A 170 0.19 14.90 9.97
N THR A 171 -0.55 15.91 9.54
CA THR A 171 -0.02 17.09 8.82
C THR A 171 0.09 18.31 9.72
N PHE A 172 -0.52 18.27 10.91
CA PHE A 172 -0.39 19.30 11.93
C PHE A 172 -0.73 18.73 13.32
N PRO A 173 0.03 19.06 14.37
CA PRO A 173 1.22 19.91 14.34
C PRO A 173 2.46 19.15 13.85
N ASP A 174 3.60 19.84 13.78
CA ASP A 174 4.90 19.23 13.47
C ASP A 174 5.47 18.41 14.63
N GLN A 175 6.51 17.62 14.34
CA GLN A 175 7.18 16.81 15.34
C GLN A 175 7.82 17.67 16.43
N SER A 176 7.62 17.28 17.68
CA SER A 176 8.07 18.00 18.89
C SER A 176 7.36 19.33 19.13
N ALA A 177 6.23 19.58 18.47
CA ALA A 177 5.42 20.76 18.75
C ALA A 177 4.89 20.77 20.19
N THR A 178 4.76 21.97 20.75
CA THR A 178 4.02 22.17 22.00
C THR A 178 2.54 22.35 21.69
N LEU A 179 1.70 21.60 22.39
CA LEU A 179 0.26 21.76 22.42
C LEU A 179 -0.13 22.45 23.72
N TYR A 180 -0.82 23.59 23.57
CA TYR A 180 -1.25 24.43 24.68
C TYR A 180 -2.71 24.19 25.06
N GLY A 181 -3.03 24.50 26.31
CA GLY A 181 -4.40 24.62 26.79
C GLY A 181 -4.48 25.46 28.06
N THR A 182 -5.69 25.95 28.34
CA THR A 182 -5.96 26.70 29.58
C THR A 182 -6.12 25.72 30.74
N CYS A 183 -5.15 25.66 31.65
CA CYS A 183 -5.17 24.74 32.79
C CYS A 183 -6.10 25.17 33.92
N ASP A 184 -6.45 26.46 34.03
CA ASP A 184 -7.59 26.87 34.85
C ASP A 184 -8.90 26.43 34.17
N ILE A 185 -9.43 25.28 34.59
CA ILE A 185 -10.70 24.71 34.10
C ILE A 185 -11.93 25.61 34.33
N THR A 186 -11.80 26.64 35.17
CA THR A 186 -12.88 27.60 35.42
C THR A 186 -12.86 28.78 34.46
N ASP A 187 -11.77 28.98 33.73
CA ASP A 187 -11.69 30.02 32.71
C ASP A 187 -12.59 29.68 31.52
N SER A 188 -13.42 30.65 31.14
CA SER A 188 -14.29 30.55 29.97
C SER A 188 -13.57 30.73 28.64
N ASP A 189 -12.40 31.38 28.63
CA ASP A 189 -11.57 31.58 27.44
C ASP A 189 -10.60 30.41 27.28
N ARG A 190 -11.15 29.28 26.83
CA ARG A 190 -10.42 28.02 26.66
C ARG A 190 -9.55 28.05 25.41
N ILE A 191 -8.29 27.68 25.56
CA ILE A 191 -7.38 27.41 24.45
C ILE A 191 -7.47 25.94 24.06
N TYR A 192 -7.58 25.73 22.75
CA TYR A 192 -7.64 24.41 22.16
C TYR A 192 -6.48 24.18 21.20
N SER A 193 -5.86 23.03 21.36
CA SER A 193 -4.87 22.50 20.44
C SER A 193 -5.52 21.65 19.37
N VAL A 194 -4.89 21.57 18.20
CA VAL A 194 -5.47 20.93 17.03
C VAL A 194 -4.51 19.90 16.48
N VAL A 195 -5.04 18.72 16.14
CA VAL A 195 -4.32 17.66 15.43
C VAL A 195 -5.08 17.35 14.15
N GLN A 196 -4.43 17.49 13.01
CA GLN A 196 -5.02 17.29 11.69
C GLN A 196 -4.12 16.42 10.82
N GLY A 197 -4.75 15.82 9.82
CA GLY A 197 -4.07 14.97 8.87
C GLY A 197 -5.07 14.31 7.95
N TRP A 198 -4.65 13.23 7.32
CA TRP A 198 -5.50 12.43 6.47
C TRP A 198 -5.27 10.95 6.69
N ALA A 199 -6.30 10.16 6.41
CA ALA A 199 -6.25 8.72 6.44
C ALA A 199 -6.95 8.17 5.20
N LEU A 200 -6.36 7.16 4.58
CA LEU A 200 -6.91 6.46 3.43
C LEU A 200 -6.87 4.97 3.69
N ASP A 201 -7.85 4.31 3.10
CA ASP A 201 -7.82 2.88 2.90
C ASP A 201 -8.20 2.61 1.44
N VAL A 202 -7.41 1.74 0.83
CA VAL A 202 -7.48 1.39 -0.60
C VAL A 202 -7.85 -0.08 -0.75
N GLY A 203 -8.48 -0.67 0.26
CA GLY A 203 -9.05 -2.00 0.16
C GLY A 203 -9.92 -2.13 -1.11
N VAL A 204 -9.92 -3.34 -1.66
CA VAL A 204 -10.38 -3.59 -3.03
C VAL A 204 -11.60 -4.50 -3.10
N GLU A 205 -12.21 -4.83 -1.94
CA GLU A 205 -13.48 -5.55 -1.92
C GLU A 205 -14.67 -4.59 -1.91
N THR A 206 -15.78 -5.03 -2.47
CA THR A 206 -17.07 -4.33 -2.34
C THR A 206 -17.49 -4.32 -0.86
N ASN A 207 -17.35 -3.14 -0.23
CA ASN A 207 -17.59 -2.78 1.18
C ASN A 207 -16.36 -2.72 2.12
N ASP A 208 -15.18 -3.15 1.66
CA ASP A 208 -13.90 -3.07 2.38
C ASP A 208 -13.04 -1.94 1.78
N HIS A 209 -13.65 -0.81 1.44
CA HIS A 209 -12.93 0.32 0.88
C HIS A 209 -13.24 1.60 1.66
N GLY A 210 -12.21 2.15 2.27
CA GLY A 210 -12.27 3.44 2.92
C GLY A 210 -12.30 3.36 4.43
N ILE A 211 -12.10 4.52 5.03
CA ILE A 211 -11.94 4.63 6.48
C ILE A 211 -13.31 4.73 7.13
N GLY A 212 -13.56 3.84 8.08
CA GLY A 212 -14.77 3.88 8.90
C GLY A 212 -14.68 4.99 9.95
N TRP A 213 -13.56 5.07 10.68
CA TRP A 213 -13.29 6.14 11.63
C TRP A 213 -11.82 6.21 12.02
N VAL A 214 -11.44 7.34 12.62
CA VAL A 214 -10.10 7.60 13.12
C VAL A 214 -10.18 7.87 14.63
N GLU A 215 -9.15 7.47 15.36
CA GLU A 215 -9.01 7.68 16.80
C GLU A 215 -7.72 8.42 17.09
N LEU A 216 -7.78 9.33 18.05
CA LEU A 216 -6.61 9.99 18.62
C LEU A 216 -6.33 9.41 19.99
N MET A 217 -5.06 9.06 20.22
CA MET A 217 -4.55 8.56 21.49
C MET A 217 -3.45 9.47 22.03
N VAL A 218 -3.39 9.59 23.35
CA VAL A 218 -2.28 10.19 24.10
C VAL A 218 -1.70 9.09 24.98
N ASP A 219 -0.40 8.80 24.82
CA ASP A 219 0.32 7.75 25.55
C ASP A 219 -0.36 6.37 25.50
N GLY A 220 -1.01 6.07 24.37
CA GLY A 220 -1.72 4.82 24.13
C GLY A 220 -3.17 4.78 24.65
N ALA A 221 -3.64 5.81 25.36
CA ALA A 221 -5.03 5.93 25.78
C ALA A 221 -5.85 6.71 24.73
N ILE A 222 -7.00 6.17 24.32
CA ILE A 222 -7.90 6.84 23.36
C ILE A 222 -8.55 8.05 24.05
N ILE A 223 -8.33 9.24 23.50
CA ILE A 223 -8.91 10.50 23.99
C ILE A 223 -10.03 11.02 23.09
N ALA A 224 -10.06 10.63 21.82
CA ALA A 224 -11.12 11.00 20.89
C ALA A 224 -11.32 9.94 19.81
N ASN A 225 -12.58 9.74 19.41
CA ASN A 225 -12.99 8.84 18.34
C ASN A 225 -13.90 9.61 17.36
N SER A 226 -13.58 9.59 16.07
CA SER A 226 -14.28 10.42 15.10
C SER A 226 -15.72 10.00 14.80
N ARG A 227 -16.09 8.76 15.13
CA ARG A 227 -17.46 8.26 15.01
C ARG A 227 -18.33 8.70 16.19
N LEU A 228 -17.74 8.80 17.38
CA LEU A 228 -18.47 9.08 18.62
C LEU A 228 -18.43 10.56 19.02
N ASN A 229 -17.35 11.27 18.68
CA ASN A 229 -17.09 12.62 19.19
C ASN A 229 -17.19 13.71 18.13
N CYS A 230 -17.43 13.35 16.86
CA CYS A 230 -17.56 14.32 15.78
C CYS A 230 -18.73 15.27 16.02
N ARG A 231 -18.43 16.57 16.03
CA ARG A 231 -19.41 17.63 16.22
C ARG A 231 -18.98 18.90 15.50
N ASN A 232 -19.96 19.70 15.07
CA ASN A 232 -19.71 21.05 14.61
C ASN A 232 -19.90 22.02 15.78
N SER A 233 -18.86 22.80 16.10
CA SER A 233 -18.87 23.75 17.21
C SER A 233 -18.10 25.01 16.83
N LEU A 234 -18.78 26.16 16.94
CA LEU A 234 -18.17 27.46 16.67
C LEU A 234 -17.06 27.81 17.68
N ILE A 235 -17.11 27.24 18.89
CA ILE A 235 -16.10 27.46 19.94
C ILE A 235 -14.79 26.75 19.57
N THR A 236 -14.88 25.53 19.04
CA THR A 236 -13.71 24.68 18.75
C THR A 236 -13.31 24.73 17.27
N GLY A 237 -13.78 25.73 16.54
CA GLY A 237 -13.40 25.96 15.14
C GLY A 237 -14.05 24.99 14.15
N ALA A 238 -15.38 24.97 14.13
CA ALA A 238 -16.23 24.13 13.27
C ALA A 238 -16.12 22.62 13.57
N TRP A 239 -15.94 21.80 12.53
CA TRP A 239 -15.91 20.33 12.65
C TRP A 239 -14.74 19.88 13.51
N SER A 240 -15.05 19.28 14.66
CA SER A 240 -14.11 18.91 15.70
C SER A 240 -14.27 17.43 16.03
N ASN A 241 -13.14 16.73 16.12
CA ASN A 241 -13.05 15.29 16.31
C ASN A 241 -13.78 14.52 15.21
N CYS A 242 -13.55 14.89 13.95
CA CYS A 242 -14.22 14.34 12.78
C CYS A 242 -13.19 13.75 11.80
N TYR A 243 -13.62 12.73 11.05
CA TYR A 243 -13.01 12.24 9.82
C TYR A 243 -14.01 12.47 8.67
N GLY A 244 -13.57 12.43 7.41
CA GLY A 244 -14.42 12.73 6.28
C GLY A 244 -14.36 14.19 5.83
N LEU A 245 -13.34 14.94 6.28
CA LEU A 245 -13.19 16.35 5.98
C LEU A 245 -12.50 16.54 4.62
N PRO A 246 -12.86 17.59 3.86
CA PRO A 246 -12.19 17.87 2.58
C PRO A 246 -10.70 18.10 2.76
N ILE A 247 -9.89 17.53 1.87
CA ILE A 247 -8.45 17.77 1.79
C ILE A 247 -8.04 18.02 0.33
N LEU A 248 -7.26 19.07 0.11
CA LEU A 248 -6.81 19.47 -1.23
C LEU A 248 -5.58 18.67 -1.65
N GLY A 249 -5.44 18.38 -2.95
CA GLY A 249 -4.26 17.75 -3.53
C GLY A 249 -4.19 16.23 -3.38
N LEU A 250 -4.82 15.65 -2.36
CA LEU A 250 -4.73 14.20 -2.10
C LEU A 250 -5.32 13.33 -3.22
N GLU A 251 -6.37 13.80 -3.91
CA GLU A 251 -6.92 13.11 -5.10
C GLU A 251 -5.93 13.09 -6.28
N THR A 252 -5.02 14.07 -6.36
CA THR A 252 -3.97 14.08 -7.38
C THR A 252 -2.86 13.08 -7.05
N GLU A 253 -2.54 12.93 -5.76
CA GLU A 253 -1.54 11.98 -5.27
C GLU A 253 -2.06 10.53 -5.31
N PHE A 254 -3.34 10.33 -5.00
CA PHE A 254 -4.00 9.02 -4.95
C PHE A 254 -5.24 8.99 -5.88
N PRO A 255 -5.05 9.03 -7.21
CA PRO A 255 -6.16 9.08 -8.15
C PRO A 255 -6.99 7.80 -8.13
N GLY A 256 -8.31 7.95 -8.09
CA GLY A 256 -9.26 6.83 -8.12
C GLY A 256 -9.55 6.18 -6.77
N VAL A 257 -8.90 6.62 -5.69
CA VAL A 257 -9.26 6.22 -4.32
C VAL A 257 -10.51 6.96 -3.89
N ARG A 258 -11.58 6.22 -3.56
CA ARG A 258 -12.92 6.77 -3.28
C ARG A 258 -12.92 7.91 -2.26
N ASP A 259 -12.13 7.77 -1.21
CA ASP A 259 -12.13 8.70 -0.07
C ASP A 259 -11.15 9.86 -0.25
N ALA A 260 -10.28 9.85 -1.27
CA ALA A 260 -9.20 10.83 -1.43
C ALA A 260 -9.64 12.30 -1.29
N PRO A 261 -10.78 12.75 -1.86
CA PRO A 261 -11.19 14.15 -1.71
C PRO A 261 -11.67 14.51 -0.29
N ASN A 262 -12.08 13.53 0.51
CA ASN A 262 -12.68 13.71 1.84
C ASN A 262 -12.02 12.83 2.90
N ALA A 263 -10.71 12.66 2.81
CA ALA A 263 -9.93 11.80 3.70
C ALA A 263 -9.31 12.53 4.90
N GLY A 264 -9.68 13.79 5.12
CA GLY A 264 -9.15 14.59 6.22
C GLY A 264 -9.75 14.21 7.57
N PHE A 265 -8.92 14.26 8.62
CA PHE A 265 -9.36 14.28 10.01
C PHE A 265 -8.93 15.56 10.72
N ARG A 266 -9.72 15.96 11.72
CA ARG A 266 -9.41 17.05 12.64
C ARG A 266 -9.85 16.70 14.05
N PHE A 267 -8.91 16.63 14.96
CA PHE A 267 -9.13 16.53 16.40
C PHE A 267 -8.82 17.85 17.08
N VAL A 268 -9.66 18.21 18.04
CA VAL A 268 -9.47 19.39 18.88
C VAL A 268 -9.37 18.94 20.32
N LEU A 269 -8.22 19.24 20.92
CA LEU A 269 -7.87 18.85 22.27
C LEU A 269 -7.93 20.07 23.17
N ASP A 270 -8.51 19.87 24.34
CA ASP A 270 -8.33 20.77 25.47
C ASP A 270 -7.20 20.20 26.33
N VAL A 271 -5.97 20.66 26.09
CA VAL A 271 -4.78 20.15 26.79
C VAL A 271 -4.86 20.45 28.28
N GLY A 272 -5.38 21.62 28.66
CA GLY A 272 -5.54 21.99 30.07
C GLY A 272 -6.54 21.07 30.78
N ALA A 273 -7.63 20.67 30.10
CA ALA A 273 -8.55 19.68 30.64
C ALA A 273 -7.93 18.27 30.74
N LEU A 274 -7.03 17.89 29.82
CA LEU A 274 -6.28 16.64 29.93
C LEU A 274 -5.31 16.67 31.12
N ILE A 275 -4.63 17.79 31.35
CA ILE A 275 -3.74 17.97 32.50
C ILE A 275 -4.53 17.89 33.81
N ASP A 276 -5.68 18.58 33.91
CA ASP A 276 -6.58 18.48 35.07
C ASP A 276 -7.09 17.03 35.29
N PHE A 277 -7.32 16.30 34.20
CA PHE A 277 -7.71 14.88 34.24
C PHE A 277 -6.56 13.93 34.66
N GLY A 278 -5.33 14.43 34.78
CA GLY A 278 -4.18 13.70 35.34
C GLY A 278 -3.05 13.39 34.36
N TYR A 279 -3.06 13.95 33.15
CA TYR A 279 -1.86 13.98 32.30
C TYR A 279 -0.86 14.98 32.88
N ALA A 280 0.44 14.72 32.73
CA ALA A 280 1.47 15.65 33.16
C ALA A 280 1.61 16.80 32.16
N GLU A 281 2.18 17.92 32.58
CA GLU A 281 2.87 18.81 31.63
C GLU A 281 4.17 18.13 31.17
N GLY A 282 4.60 18.41 29.94
CA GLY A 282 5.81 17.84 29.37
C GLY A 282 5.57 16.91 28.18
N GLN A 283 6.48 15.95 27.96
CA GLN A 283 6.48 15.12 26.76
C GLN A 283 5.37 14.08 26.76
N HIS A 284 4.67 13.98 25.63
CA HIS A 284 3.64 12.99 25.34
C HIS A 284 3.80 12.38 23.94
N VAL A 285 3.23 11.21 23.75
CA VAL A 285 3.15 10.54 22.45
C VAL A 285 1.72 10.57 21.94
N LEU A 286 1.47 11.34 20.90
CA LEU A 286 0.22 11.27 20.14
C LEU A 286 0.29 10.12 19.15
N THR A 287 -0.77 9.32 19.08
CA THR A 287 -0.94 8.32 18.04
C THR A 287 -2.30 8.46 17.39
N VAL A 288 -2.32 8.50 16.06
CA VAL A 288 -3.56 8.42 15.29
C VAL A 288 -3.71 6.99 14.78
N ARG A 289 -4.86 6.37 15.07
CA ARG A 289 -5.24 5.06 14.54
C ARG A 289 -6.40 5.21 13.57
N ALA A 290 -6.23 4.68 12.37
CA ALA A 290 -7.32 4.55 11.41
C ALA A 290 -7.90 3.15 11.45
N ASN A 291 -9.23 3.07 11.38
CA ASN A 291 -9.99 1.83 11.31
C ASN A 291 -10.80 1.88 10.02
N ASP A 292 -10.78 0.79 9.25
CA ASP A 292 -11.61 0.67 8.05
C ASP A 292 -13.09 0.44 8.42
N LEU A 293 -13.92 0.21 7.41
CA LEU A 293 -15.35 -0.05 7.58
C LEU A 293 -15.66 -1.48 8.07
N ASP A 294 -14.67 -2.36 8.07
CA ASP A 294 -14.79 -3.76 8.43
C ASP A 294 -14.12 -4.06 9.78
N THR A 295 -12.87 -4.53 9.79
CA THR A 295 -12.18 -4.95 11.03
C THR A 295 -10.68 -4.65 11.07
N GLN A 296 -10.08 -4.04 10.03
CA GLN A 296 -8.65 -3.73 10.05
C GLN A 296 -8.41 -2.34 10.64
N PHE A 297 -7.29 -2.21 11.32
CA PHE A 297 -6.83 -0.94 11.86
C PHE A 297 -5.31 -0.84 11.80
N GLU A 298 -4.82 0.39 11.78
CA GLU A 298 -3.38 0.69 11.83
C GLU A 298 -3.13 1.98 12.58
N ASN A 299 -2.03 2.02 13.35
CA ASN A 299 -1.51 3.26 13.90
C ASN A 299 -0.77 4.00 12.77
N ILE A 300 -1.51 4.80 12.01
CA ILE A 300 -1.02 5.44 10.78
C ILE A 300 0.01 6.53 11.03
N ALA A 301 0.03 7.13 12.22
CA ALA A 301 0.96 8.20 12.56
C ALA A 301 1.20 8.28 14.07
N THR A 302 2.44 8.60 14.44
CA THR A 302 2.85 8.85 15.82
C THR A 302 3.68 10.12 15.87
N LEU A 303 3.39 10.99 16.84
CA LEU A 303 4.03 12.28 17.01
C LEU A 303 4.41 12.49 18.48
N ASN A 304 5.67 12.82 18.72
CA ASN A 304 6.08 13.30 20.04
C ASN A 304 5.72 14.78 20.15
N VAL A 305 5.05 15.17 21.22
CA VAL A 305 4.64 16.56 21.49
C VAL A 305 4.95 16.94 22.94
N ASN A 306 4.88 18.22 23.24
CA ASN A 306 4.94 18.73 24.61
C ASN A 306 3.56 19.29 25.01
N PHE A 307 3.06 18.99 26.20
CA PHE A 307 1.88 19.64 26.77
C PHE A 307 2.32 20.75 27.71
N GLU A 308 1.68 21.92 27.59
CA GLU A 308 2.01 23.09 28.39
C GLU A 308 0.74 23.90 28.70
N CYS A 309 0.67 24.42 29.92
CA CYS A 309 -0.37 25.34 30.36
C CYS A 309 -0.09 26.74 29.81
N ASP A 310 -1.08 27.35 29.14
CA ASP A 310 -0.89 28.67 28.52
C ASP A 310 -0.63 29.79 29.55
N GLU A 311 -1.10 29.65 30.79
CA GLU A 311 -1.01 30.70 31.80
C GLU A 311 0.44 31.07 32.18
N PHE A 312 1.41 30.25 31.78
CA PHE A 312 2.83 30.47 32.01
C PHE A 312 3.60 30.87 30.75
N THR A 313 2.98 30.84 29.57
CA THR A 313 3.60 31.23 28.31
C THR A 313 3.38 32.71 28.01
N VAL A 314 4.49 33.42 27.78
CA VAL A 314 4.48 34.85 27.44
C VAL A 314 4.41 35.06 25.92
N ASN A 315 4.80 34.05 25.14
CA ASN A 315 4.84 34.11 23.68
C ASN A 315 4.81 32.70 23.07
N GLN A 316 3.80 32.39 22.27
CA GLN A 316 3.64 31.12 21.59
C GLN A 316 4.24 31.19 20.17
N PRO A 317 4.68 30.06 19.58
CA PRO A 317 5.06 30.05 18.18
C PRO A 317 3.83 30.26 17.27
N ALA A 318 3.93 31.14 16.28
CA ALA A 318 2.98 31.20 15.18
C ALA A 318 2.69 29.84 14.54
N ILE A 319 1.48 29.66 14.05
CA ILE A 319 1.07 28.52 13.22
C ILE A 319 0.71 29.01 11.81
N GLY A 320 0.78 28.14 10.82
CA GLY A 320 0.45 28.51 9.45
C GLY A 320 0.74 27.41 8.46
N ALA A 321 0.54 27.73 7.19
CA ALA A 321 0.97 26.92 6.07
C ALA A 321 1.32 27.82 4.87
N ILE A 322 2.22 27.34 4.02
CA ILE A 322 2.37 27.80 2.64
C ILE A 322 1.48 26.93 1.74
N ASP A 323 0.71 27.55 0.86
CA ASP A 323 -0.18 26.82 -0.04
C ASP A 323 0.66 26.10 -1.10
N ASN A 324 0.45 24.79 -1.25
CA ASN A 324 1.13 23.98 -2.25
C ASN A 324 0.34 24.03 -3.56
N GLU A 325 0.64 24.99 -4.42
CA GLU A 325 0.16 24.97 -5.80
C GLU A 325 1.25 24.33 -6.68
N SER A 326 0.86 23.41 -7.56
CA SER A 326 1.79 22.75 -8.49
C SER A 326 2.23 23.75 -9.57
N PHE A 327 3.19 24.61 -9.26
CA PHE A 327 3.67 25.63 -10.19
C PHE A 327 4.53 25.00 -11.30
N ARG A 328 4.14 25.23 -12.56
CA ARG A 328 4.98 25.01 -13.76
C ARG A 328 5.14 26.35 -14.46
N ASP A 329 5.73 27.30 -13.76
CA ASP A 329 5.53 28.71 -14.09
C ASP A 329 6.82 29.46 -14.41
N SER A 330 6.67 30.40 -15.34
CA SER A 330 7.70 31.35 -15.75
C SER A 330 7.16 32.77 -15.61
N GLY A 331 8.02 33.71 -15.20
CA GLY A 331 7.62 35.10 -14.97
C GLY A 331 7.23 35.35 -13.51
N ILE A 332 6.16 36.10 -13.29
CA ILE A 332 5.72 36.47 -11.94
C ILE A 332 4.73 35.43 -11.43
N ILE A 333 5.11 34.73 -10.36
CA ILE A 333 4.23 33.79 -9.64
C ILE A 333 3.71 34.44 -8.37
N GLN A 334 2.60 33.93 -7.85
CA GLN A 334 2.09 34.30 -6.53
C GLN A 334 2.33 33.12 -5.57
N ILE A 335 3.09 33.38 -4.51
CA ILE A 335 3.25 32.44 -3.39
C ILE A 335 2.32 32.94 -2.29
N SER A 336 1.42 32.09 -1.82
CA SER A 336 0.47 32.44 -0.75
C SER A 336 0.44 31.40 0.36
N GLY A 337 -0.22 31.77 1.44
CA GLY A 337 -0.46 30.88 2.56
C GLY A 337 -1.28 31.58 3.62
N TRP A 338 -1.30 31.00 4.81
CA TRP A 338 -1.90 31.64 5.98
C TRP A 338 -0.96 31.56 7.17
N ALA A 339 -1.10 32.51 8.08
CA ALA A 339 -0.35 32.60 9.33
C ALA A 339 -1.30 33.08 10.43
N LEU A 340 -1.13 32.55 11.63
CA LEU A 340 -1.85 32.95 12.83
C LEU A 340 -0.88 32.90 14.00
N ASP A 341 -1.06 33.80 14.93
CA ASP A 341 -0.32 33.81 16.17
C ASP A 341 -1.22 34.38 17.27
N ARG A 342 -1.00 33.93 18.52
CA ARG A 342 -1.67 34.50 19.70
C ARG A 342 -1.16 35.91 19.96
N GLU A 343 0.10 36.13 19.66
CA GLU A 343 0.74 37.40 19.62
C GLU A 343 0.64 37.91 18.18
N PRO A 344 -0.02 39.06 17.90
CA PRO A 344 -0.31 39.48 16.53
C PRO A 344 0.88 39.31 15.57
N VAL A 345 0.62 38.72 14.41
CA VAL A 345 1.62 38.52 13.36
C VAL A 345 2.12 39.89 12.90
N GLN A 346 3.41 40.14 13.07
CA GLN A 346 4.06 41.37 12.62
C GLN A 346 4.42 41.29 11.14
N SER A 347 4.94 40.16 10.67
CA SER A 347 5.36 40.02 9.28
C SER A 347 5.51 38.55 8.85
N VAL A 348 5.33 38.30 7.54
CA VAL A 348 5.65 37.01 6.91
C VAL A 348 6.72 37.22 5.85
N ARG A 349 7.85 36.53 5.99
CA ARG A 349 8.97 36.58 5.04
C ARG A 349 9.13 35.24 4.34
N VAL A 350 9.31 35.28 3.02
CA VAL A 350 9.54 34.08 2.22
C VAL A 350 11.02 34.00 1.84
N TYR A 351 11.59 32.80 1.92
CA TYR A 351 12.92 32.47 1.44
C TYR A 351 12.80 31.49 0.28
N ILE A 352 13.61 31.66 -0.76
CA ILE A 352 13.70 30.72 -1.88
C ILE A 352 15.11 30.16 -1.91
N ASP A 353 15.24 28.83 -1.85
CA ASP A 353 16.52 28.11 -1.72
C ASP A 353 17.41 28.62 -0.56
N GLY A 354 16.78 29.16 0.49
CA GLY A 354 17.45 29.78 1.63
C GLY A 354 17.77 31.27 1.48
N ASP A 355 17.65 31.85 0.28
CA ASP A 355 17.83 33.27 0.04
C ASP A 355 16.56 34.07 0.32
N ASN A 356 16.68 35.28 0.87
CA ASN A 356 15.52 36.12 1.20
C ASN A 356 14.81 36.61 -0.07
N ALA A 357 13.63 36.06 -0.37
CA ALA A 357 12.84 36.39 -1.54
C ALA A 357 12.02 37.68 -1.35
N GLY A 358 11.65 38.01 -0.11
CA GLY A 358 10.96 39.26 0.20
C GLY A 358 9.97 39.15 1.35
N LEU A 359 9.36 40.30 1.67
CA LEU A 359 8.27 40.39 2.64
C LEU A 359 6.93 40.23 1.93
N ALA A 360 6.12 39.27 2.38
CA ALA A 360 4.77 39.06 1.89
C ALA A 360 3.83 40.16 2.40
N THR A 361 2.79 40.45 1.62
CA THR A 361 1.66 41.26 2.10
C THR A 361 0.74 40.36 2.91
N TYR A 362 0.53 40.68 4.19
CA TYR A 362 -0.32 39.93 5.12
C TYR A 362 -1.58 40.72 5.47
N GLY A 363 -2.65 40.01 5.84
CA GLY A 363 -3.90 40.63 6.26
C GLY A 363 -5.04 40.47 5.24
N PHE A 364 -5.02 39.43 4.42
CA PHE A 364 -6.16 39.11 3.54
C PHE A 364 -7.16 38.16 4.23
N PRO A 365 -8.47 38.29 3.95
CA PRO A 365 -9.48 37.43 4.56
C PRO A 365 -9.48 36.04 3.92
N ARG A 366 -9.50 35.00 4.76
CA ARG A 366 -9.63 33.59 4.33
C ARG A 366 -10.66 32.86 5.19
N PRO A 367 -11.97 32.96 4.85
CA PRO A 367 -13.07 32.52 5.72
C PRO A 367 -12.96 31.08 6.22
N ALA A 368 -12.38 30.18 5.42
CA ALA A 368 -12.15 28.79 5.81
C ALA A 368 -11.25 28.69 7.05
N ILE A 369 -10.13 29.41 7.07
CA ILE A 369 -9.18 29.44 8.19
C ILE A 369 -9.79 30.16 9.40
N THR A 370 -10.49 31.28 9.17
CA THR A 370 -11.20 32.01 10.24
C THR A 370 -12.13 31.09 11.02
N SER A 371 -12.90 30.26 10.32
CA SER A 371 -13.83 29.33 10.95
C SER A 371 -13.16 28.17 11.68
N GLN A 372 -11.93 27.80 11.30
CA GLN A 372 -11.17 26.68 11.88
C GLN A 372 -10.36 27.05 13.12
N TYR A 373 -9.94 28.32 13.22
CA TYR A 373 -9.09 28.82 14.30
C TYR A 373 -9.67 30.10 14.93
N PRO A 374 -10.92 30.07 15.43
CA PRO A 374 -11.66 31.27 15.84
C PRO A 374 -11.07 31.96 17.08
N SER A 375 -10.26 31.27 17.88
CA SER A 375 -9.68 31.85 19.10
C SER A 375 -8.41 32.67 18.83
N PHE A 376 -7.81 32.59 17.63
CA PHE A 376 -6.64 33.40 17.29
C PHE A 376 -7.04 34.85 16.98
N PRO A 377 -6.34 35.86 17.51
CA PRO A 377 -6.65 37.27 17.25
C PRO A 377 -6.65 37.64 15.77
N ASP A 378 -5.73 37.05 15.00
CA ASP A 378 -5.57 37.36 13.57
C ASP A 378 -6.46 36.52 12.65
N SER A 379 -7.33 35.67 13.21
CA SER A 379 -8.17 34.72 12.46
C SER A 379 -9.06 35.36 11.40
N ALA A 380 -9.41 36.63 11.53
CA ALA A 380 -10.21 37.36 10.53
C ALA A 380 -9.46 37.57 9.20
N ASN A 381 -8.14 37.77 9.24
CA ASN A 381 -7.33 38.12 8.07
C ASN A 381 -6.00 37.34 8.03
N PRO A 382 -6.04 36.00 7.99
CA PRO A 382 -4.86 35.18 8.21
C PRO A 382 -4.02 34.97 6.96
N GLU A 383 -4.46 35.43 5.78
CA GLU A 383 -3.79 35.14 4.52
C GLU A 383 -2.67 36.13 4.22
N TRP A 384 -1.57 35.59 3.67
CA TRP A 384 -0.46 36.35 3.12
C TRP A 384 -0.21 35.96 1.66
N GLN A 385 0.34 36.91 0.89
CA GLN A 385 0.67 36.74 -0.52
C GLN A 385 1.99 37.46 -0.86
N LEU A 386 2.82 36.82 -1.69
CA LEU A 386 4.05 37.36 -2.26
C LEU A 386 4.06 37.15 -3.77
N ALA A 387 4.23 38.24 -4.53
CA ALA A 387 4.55 38.15 -5.95
C ALA A 387 6.07 37.99 -6.12
N PHE A 388 6.51 36.94 -6.81
CA PHE A 388 7.92 36.62 -7.01
C PHE A 388 8.26 36.41 -8.49
N ASP A 389 9.37 36.97 -8.97
CA ASP A 389 9.81 36.85 -10.36
C ASP A 389 10.76 35.66 -10.54
N THR A 390 10.26 34.55 -11.08
CA THR A 390 11.01 33.31 -11.28
C THR A 390 12.10 33.42 -12.33
N ARG A 391 12.14 34.49 -13.14
CA ARG A 391 13.23 34.76 -14.10
C ARG A 391 14.56 35.05 -13.42
N THR A 392 14.54 35.27 -12.10
CA THR A 392 15.74 35.42 -11.27
C THR A 392 16.38 34.07 -10.91
N LEU A 393 15.67 32.97 -11.12
CA LEU A 393 16.09 31.61 -10.80
C LEU A 393 16.51 30.85 -12.06
N SER A 394 17.36 29.84 -11.88
CA SER A 394 17.64 28.84 -12.91
C SER A 394 16.42 27.96 -13.19
N ASN A 395 16.40 27.26 -14.34
CA ASN A 395 15.38 26.23 -14.56
C ASN A 395 15.69 25.00 -13.70
N GLY A 396 14.67 24.41 -13.07
CA GLY A 396 14.81 23.28 -12.17
C GLY A 396 13.86 23.33 -10.97
N PHE A 397 14.11 22.48 -9.99
CA PHE A 397 13.37 22.46 -8.72
C PHE A 397 13.99 23.45 -7.72
N HIS A 398 13.11 24.18 -7.03
CA HIS A 398 13.43 25.19 -6.03
C HIS A 398 12.56 24.98 -4.78
N THR A 399 13.03 25.43 -3.62
CA THR A 399 12.24 25.40 -2.38
C THR A 399 11.79 26.80 -1.99
N ALA A 400 10.57 26.92 -1.45
CA ALA A 400 10.05 28.15 -0.85
C ALA A 400 9.67 27.89 0.62
N LEU A 401 10.27 28.65 1.53
CA LEU A 401 10.09 28.56 2.98
C LEU A 401 9.45 29.84 3.52
N ALA A 402 8.37 29.72 4.29
CA ALA A 402 7.72 30.86 4.92
C ALA A 402 8.07 30.96 6.42
N VAL A 403 8.50 32.14 6.85
CA VAL A 403 8.84 32.44 8.25
C VAL A 403 8.00 33.61 8.74
N VAL A 404 7.23 33.37 9.80
CA VAL A 404 6.44 34.37 10.51
C VAL A 404 7.28 35.03 11.57
N THR A 405 7.07 36.32 11.81
CA THR A 405 7.58 37.05 12.96
C THR A 405 6.42 37.73 13.66
N ASP A 406 6.29 37.53 14.98
CA ASP A 406 5.26 38.15 15.81
C ASP A 406 5.68 39.57 16.29
N ILE A 407 4.82 40.25 17.05
CA ILE A 407 5.12 41.57 17.62
C ILE A 407 6.21 41.58 18.71
N PHE A 408 6.56 40.45 19.30
CA PHE A 408 7.63 40.28 20.28
C PHE A 408 8.97 39.87 19.65
N GLY A 409 8.98 39.62 18.34
CA GLY A 409 10.14 39.23 17.56
C GLY A 409 10.43 37.72 17.52
N SER A 410 9.53 36.85 18.01
CA SER A 410 9.71 35.40 17.81
C SER A 410 9.60 35.07 16.33
N ARG A 411 10.30 34.02 15.91
CA ARG A 411 10.32 33.60 14.51
C ARG A 411 9.93 32.14 14.41
N THR A 412 8.86 31.87 13.67
CA THR A 412 8.38 30.51 13.43
C THR A 412 8.38 30.19 11.95
N THR A 413 8.91 29.03 11.60
CA THR A 413 8.79 28.49 10.25
C THR A 413 7.43 27.82 10.15
N ILE A 414 6.61 28.22 9.18
CA ILE A 414 5.23 27.73 9.03
C ILE A 414 5.04 26.83 7.81
N GLY A 415 6.13 26.46 7.14
CA GLY A 415 6.12 25.45 6.08
C GLY A 415 7.12 25.72 4.97
N GLU A 416 7.39 24.67 4.21
CA GLU A 416 8.25 24.65 3.03
C GLU A 416 7.55 23.90 1.89
N ILE A 417 7.60 24.42 0.68
CA ILE A 417 7.14 23.73 -0.54
C ILE A 417 8.27 23.65 -1.56
N THR A 418 8.17 22.68 -2.47
CA THR A 418 9.02 22.60 -3.66
C THR A 418 8.21 22.99 -4.89
N PHE A 419 8.80 23.77 -5.79
CA PHE A 419 8.20 24.16 -7.06
C PHE A 419 9.20 24.06 -8.21
N HIS A 420 8.71 23.92 -9.44
CA HIS A 420 9.56 23.77 -10.62
C HIS A 420 9.51 25.01 -11.52
N VAL A 421 10.67 25.61 -11.76
CA VAL A 421 10.83 26.79 -12.63
C VAL A 421 11.20 26.35 -14.04
N GLN A 422 10.50 26.90 -15.03
CA GLN A 422 10.83 26.72 -16.45
C GLN A 422 10.73 28.04 -17.22
N ASN A 423 11.73 28.88 -17.08
CA ASN A 423 11.87 30.12 -17.83
C ASN A 423 12.19 29.84 -19.33
N PRO A 424 11.53 30.56 -20.25
CA PRO A 424 11.71 30.40 -21.70
C PRO A 424 13.05 30.94 -22.24
#